data_AF-A0A922WQB1-F1
#
_entry.id   AF-A0A922WQB1-F1
#
_cell.length_a   1.000
_cell.length_b   1.000
_cell.length_c   1.000
_cell.angle_alpha   90.00
_cell.angle_beta   90.00
_cell.angle_gamma   90.00
#
_symmetry.space_group_name_H-M   'P 1'
#
loop_
_entity.id
_entity.type
_entity.pdbx_description
1 polymer ?
#
loop_
_entity_poly.entity_id
_entity_poly.type
_entity_poly.pdbx_seq_one_letter_code
_entity_poly.pdbx_strand_id
1 'polypeptide(L)' 'CDPATVDPRFLLDEAKADRIERTITAHYPEQIDPSDLGTEGLARSVIAARLALLDALNLAQLG' A
#
# COMPACT_ATOMS: atom_id res chain seq x y z
N CYS A 1 -10.97 -21.10 6.10
CA CYS A 1 -9.62 -20.50 6.19
C CYS A 1 -9.35 -20.30 7.68
N ASP A 2 -8.26 -20.86 8.22
CA ASP A 2 -7.89 -20.70 9.63
C ASP A 2 -6.91 -19.53 9.76
N PRO A 3 -7.28 -18.42 10.44
CA PRO A 3 -6.39 -17.28 10.63
C PRO A 3 -5.10 -17.63 11.40
N ALA A 4 -5.08 -18.75 12.15
CA ALA A 4 -3.86 -19.23 12.81
C ALA A 4 -2.78 -19.73 11.83
N THR A 5 -3.16 -19.99 10.56
CA THR A 5 -2.22 -20.36 9.49
C THR A 5 -1.71 -19.15 8.69
N VAL A 6 -2.22 -17.95 8.97
CA VAL A 6 -1.83 -16.71 8.31
C VAL A 6 -0.74 -16.04 9.14
N ASP A 7 0.31 -15.55 8.49
CA ASP A 7 1.33 -14.75 9.16
C ASP A 7 0.66 -13.51 9.82
N PRO A 8 0.79 -13.33 11.14
CA PRO A 8 0.15 -12.23 11.88
C PRO A 8 0.43 -10.83 11.31
N ARG A 9 1.55 -10.66 10.59
CA ARG A 9 1.87 -9.42 9.88
C ARG A 9 0.77 -9.02 8.88
N PHE A 10 0.07 -9.99 8.30
CA PHE A 10 -1.01 -9.80 7.33
C PHE A 10 -2.41 -9.90 7.93
N LEU A 11 -2.54 -10.20 9.22
CA LEU A 11 -3.84 -10.12 9.90
C LEU A 11 -4.25 -8.66 10.06
N LEU A 12 -5.50 -8.35 9.70
CA LEU A 12 -6.06 -7.01 9.81
C LEU A 12 -6.66 -6.80 11.21
N ASP A 13 -6.37 -5.64 11.78
CA ASP A 13 -7.02 -5.10 12.96
C ASP A 13 -7.49 -3.67 12.65
N GLU A 14 -8.33 -3.09 13.52
CA GLU A 14 -8.91 -1.76 13.31
C GLU A 14 -7.83 -0.67 13.19
N ALA A 15 -6.81 -0.70 14.04
CA ALA A 15 -5.72 0.29 14.01
C ALA A 15 -4.88 0.18 12.72
N LYS A 16 -4.71 -1.03 12.20
CA LYS A 16 -4.05 -1.30 10.93
C LYS A 16 -4.90 -0.83 9.76
N ALA A 17 -6.22 -1.04 9.80
CA ALA A 17 -7.15 -0.51 8.80
C ALA A 17 -7.08 1.02 8.71
N ASP A 18 -7.14 1.71 9.85
CA ASP A 18 -7.02 3.18 9.91
C ASP A 18 -5.69 3.68 9.33
N ARG A 19 -4.59 2.95 9.60
CA ARG A 19 -3.28 3.29 9.06
C ARG A 19 -3.22 3.10 7.55
N ILE A 20 -3.81 2.03 7.03
CA ILE A 20 -3.90 1.78 5.59
C ILE A 20 -4.68 2.91 4.91
N GLU A 21 -5.86 3.25 5.44
CA GLU A 21 -6.70 4.33 4.91
C GLU A 21 -5.92 5.65 4.83
N ARG A 22 -5.30 6.07 5.93
CA ARG A 22 -4.49 7.30 5.98
C ARG A 22 -3.33 7.28 4.98
N THR A 23 -2.69 6.13 4.80
CA THR A 23 -1.55 5.98 3.87
C THR A 23 -2.02 6.05 2.42
N ILE A 24 -3.16 5.43 2.10
CA ILE A 24 -3.78 5.49 0.78
C ILE A 24 -4.13 6.94 0.45
N THR A 25 -4.88 7.63 1.30
CA THR A 25 -5.26 9.03 1.09
C THR A 25 -4.06 9.97 0.93
N ALA A 26 -2.94 9.69 1.60
CA ALA A 26 -1.75 10.54 1.53
C ALA A 26 -0.89 10.32 0.27
N HIS A 27 -0.90 9.11 -0.30
CA HIS A 27 0.09 8.72 -1.33
C HIS A 27 -0.50 8.23 -2.65
N TYR A 28 -1.76 7.82 -2.67
CA TYR A 28 -2.37 7.28 -3.88
C TYR A 28 -2.99 8.43 -4.68
N PRO A 29 -2.78 8.46 -6.01
CA PRO A 29 -3.51 9.38 -6.84
C PRO A 29 -5.00 9.02 -6.84
N GLU A 30 -5.86 10.01 -6.64
CA GLU A 30 -7.32 9.85 -6.69
C GLU A 30 -7.79 9.32 -8.06
N GLN A 31 -7.06 9.67 -9.13
CA GLN A 31 -7.34 9.25 -10.49
C GLN A 31 -6.03 8.98 -11.24
N ILE A 32 -6.07 8.02 -12.17
CA ILE A 32 -4.98 7.73 -13.10
C ILE A 32 -5.53 7.94 -14.51
N ASP A 33 -4.92 8.82 -15.30
CA ASP A 33 -5.31 8.99 -16.69
C ASP A 33 -4.85 7.77 -17.51
N PRO A 34 -5.69 7.18 -18.38
CA PRO A 34 -5.26 6.13 -19.30
C PRO A 34 -4.02 6.47 -20.13
N SER A 35 -3.78 7.75 -20.43
CA SER A 35 -2.57 8.18 -21.15
C SER A 35 -1.29 8.09 -20.31
N ASP A 36 -1.39 8.07 -18.99
CA ASP A 36 -0.26 7.95 -18.08
C ASP A 36 0.22 6.49 -17.93
N LEU A 37 -0.55 5.53 -18.45
CA LEU A 37 -0.19 4.11 -18.41
C LEU A 37 1.09 3.86 -19.21
N GLY A 38 2.06 3.22 -18.55
CA GLY A 38 3.38 2.96 -19.13
C GLY A 38 4.37 4.12 -19.02
N THR A 39 3.96 5.26 -18.46
CA THR A 39 4.88 6.37 -18.19
C THR A 39 5.75 6.12 -16.97
N GLU A 40 6.97 6.67 -16.98
CA GLU A 40 7.85 6.66 -15.79
C GLU A 40 7.27 7.46 -14.62
N GLY A 41 6.46 8.49 -14.92
CA GLY A 41 5.78 9.32 -13.94
C GLY A 41 4.85 8.49 -13.06
N LEU A 42 3.94 7.76 -13.71
CA LEU A 42 3.01 6.88 -13.02
C LEU A 42 3.73 5.74 -12.30
N ALA A 43 4.73 5.12 -12.95
CA ALA A 43 5.52 4.05 -12.33
C ALA A 43 6.17 4.51 -11.02
N ARG A 44 6.79 5.70 -10.99
CA ARG A 44 7.40 6.26 -9.78
C ARG A 44 6.37 6.54 -8.70
N SER A 45 5.20 7.07 -9.07
CA SER A 45 4.10 7.32 -8.13
C SER A 45 3.62 6.03 -7.47
N VAL A 46 3.37 4.98 -8.27
CA VAL A 46 2.89 3.68 -7.76
C VAL A 46 3.94 3.00 -6.88
N ILE A 47 5.22 3.04 -7.26
CA ILE A 47 6.31 2.49 -6.45
C ILE A 47 6.40 3.23 -5.11
N ALA A 48 6.38 4.56 -5.11
CA ALA A 48 6.43 5.35 -3.90
C ALA A 48 5.24 5.06 -2.97
N ALA A 49 4.03 4.98 -3.53
CA ALA A 49 2.82 4.65 -2.78
C ALA A 49 2.89 3.23 -2.15
N ARG A 50 3.39 2.24 -2.90
CA ARG A 50 3.63 0.89 -2.39
C ARG A 50 4.65 0.87 -1.25
N LEU A 51 5.78 1.56 -1.42
CA LEU A 51 6.82 1.61 -0.39
C LEU A 51 6.32 2.30 0.90
N ALA A 52 5.56 3.38 0.77
CA ALA A 52 4.93 4.05 1.91
C ALA A 52 3.95 3.12 2.66
N LEU A 53 3.15 2.34 1.94
CA LEU A 53 2.25 1.35 2.54
C LEU A 53 3.02 0.24 3.27
N LEU A 54 4.08 -0.28 2.66
CA LEU A 54 4.92 -1.29 3.28
C LEU A 54 5.59 -0.75 4.55
N ASP A 55 6.12 0.47 4.51
CA ASP A 55 6.75 1.10 5.67
C ASP A 55 5.75 1.31 6.82
N ALA A 56 4.57 1.86 6.52
CA ALA A 56 3.50 2.09 7.50
C ALA A 56 3.06 0.79 8.22
N LEU A 57 3.13 -0.34 7.51
CA LEU A 57 2.77 -1.67 8.02
C LEU A 57 3.95 -2.45 8.62
N ASN A 58 5.15 -1.86 8.69
CA ASN A 58 6.39 -2.52 9.11
C ASN A 58 6.75 -3.74 8.23
N LEU A 59 6.49 -3.61 6.93
CA LEU A 59 6.70 -4.60 5.87
C LEU A 59 7.74 -4.15 4.83
N ALA A 60 8.58 -3.17 5.16
CA ALA A 60 9.57 -2.60 4.25
C ALA A 60 10.52 -3.64 3.63
N GLN A 61 10.76 -4.77 4.29
CA GLN A 61 11.57 -5.88 3.78
C GLN A 61 10.95 -6.63 2.58
N LEU A 62 9.68 -6.38 2.27
CA LEU A 62 8.98 -6.90 1.09
C LEU A 62 9.05 -5.93 -0.11
N GLY A 63 9.72 -4.79 0.09
CA GLY A 63 9.83 -3.63 -0.78
C GLY A 63 10.68 -3.88 -2.00
#